data_AF-A0A2R6FVV2-F1
#
_entry.id   AF-A0A2R6FVV2-F1
#
_cell.length_a   1.000
_cell.length_b   1.000
_cell.length_c   1.000
_cell.angle_alpha   90.00
_cell.angle_beta   90.00
_cell.angle_gamma   90.00
#
_symmetry.space_group_name_H-M   'P 1'
#
loop_
_entity.id
_entity.type
_entity.pdbx_description
1 polymer ?
#
loop_
_entity_poly.entity_id
_entity_poly.type
_entity_poly.pdbx_seq_one_letter_code
_entity_poly.pdbx_strand_id
1 'polypeptide(L)'
;MATRSPKRARFSLALVFFMMGSLCFGAAPAAAQVNIGADLMSRYVWRGFDFGESFSVQPDLSYSTGGFTVGTWASYSIAADGAAANEHDLYASYSFGYVSVGLTDFYFPSPVGANGNVAEGAEFFNYDGDGEGAHYLEPSLSFSGPEAFPISLFGSAVVHNAPNYPVYLE
;
A
#
# COMPACT_ATOMS: atom_id res chain seq x y z
N MET A 1 50.15 -37.48 18.33
CA MET A 1 49.66 -36.09 18.27
C MET A 1 49.82 -35.61 16.84
N ALA A 2 48.74 -35.61 16.04
CA ALA A 2 48.77 -35.24 14.62
C ALA A 2 47.75 -34.12 14.39
N THR A 3 48.22 -32.95 13.97
CA THR A 3 47.41 -31.74 13.76
C THR A 3 46.81 -31.76 12.35
N ARG A 4 45.48 -31.74 12.24
CA ARG A 4 44.77 -31.55 10.95
C ARG A 4 44.76 -30.06 10.59
N SER A 5 45.17 -29.71 9.38
CA SER A 5 45.05 -28.35 8.84
C SER A 5 43.61 -28.08 8.36
N PRO A 6 43.09 -26.85 8.50
CA PRO A 6 41.76 -26.51 8.02
C PRO A 6 41.79 -26.26 6.50
N LYS A 7 40.89 -26.91 5.76
CA LYS A 7 40.67 -26.65 4.33
C LYS A 7 39.89 -25.33 4.18
N ARG A 8 40.46 -24.34 3.49
CA ARG A 8 39.76 -23.11 3.14
C ARG A 8 38.79 -23.38 1.98
N ALA A 9 37.49 -23.21 2.21
CA ALA A 9 36.50 -23.23 1.14
C ALA A 9 36.69 -22.00 0.25
N ARG A 10 36.99 -22.21 -1.04
CA ARG A 10 37.03 -21.14 -2.04
C ARG A 10 35.62 -21.01 -2.62
N PHE A 11 34.89 -19.98 -2.21
CA PHE A 11 33.65 -19.59 -2.89
C PHE A 11 34.01 -18.97 -4.25
N SER A 12 33.64 -19.65 -5.32
CA SER A 12 33.89 -19.20 -6.69
C SER A 12 32.96 -18.03 -7.04
N LEU A 13 33.54 -16.85 -7.24
CA LEU A 13 32.90 -15.58 -7.62
C LEU A 13 32.15 -15.61 -8.98
N ALA A 14 32.16 -16.74 -9.68
CA ALA A 14 31.61 -16.89 -11.03
C ALA A 14 30.07 -16.88 -11.10
N LEU A 15 29.37 -17.09 -9.98
CA LEU A 15 27.89 -17.16 -9.98
C LEU A 15 27.22 -15.77 -10.01
N VAL A 16 27.92 -14.71 -9.60
CA VAL A 16 27.36 -13.35 -9.52
C VAL A 16 27.23 -12.69 -10.90
N PHE A 17 28.04 -13.09 -11.89
CA PHE A 17 28.03 -12.48 -13.23
C PHE A 17 26.94 -13.02 -14.17
N PHE A 18 26.34 -14.17 -13.87
CA PHE A 18 25.31 -14.76 -14.74
C PHE A 18 23.92 -14.08 -14.59
N MET A 19 23.73 -13.28 -13.55
CA MET A 19 22.43 -12.66 -13.23
C MET A 19 22.24 -11.25 -13.84
N MET A 20 23.29 -10.64 -14.42
CA MET A 20 23.24 -9.30 -15.03
C MET A 20 22.88 -9.29 -16.53
N GLY A 21 22.72 -10.46 -17.16
CA GLY A 21 22.55 -10.58 -18.61
C GLY A 21 21.12 -10.62 -19.14
N SER A 22 20.10 -10.36 -18.32
CA SER A 22 18.70 -10.53 -18.73
C SER A 22 17.96 -9.19 -18.85
N LEU A 23 17.60 -8.86 -20.10
CA LEU A 23 16.43 -8.06 -20.51
C LEU A 23 16.52 -6.53 -20.38
N CYS A 24 17.42 -5.90 -21.16
CA CYS A 24 17.12 -4.56 -21.70
C CYS A 24 16.22 -4.71 -22.94
N PHE A 25 14.98 -5.15 -22.76
CA PHE A 25 13.92 -4.87 -23.74
C PHE A 25 13.44 -3.45 -23.47
N GLY A 26 13.67 -2.53 -24.41
CA GLY A 26 12.99 -1.23 -24.37
C GLY A 26 11.49 -1.47 -24.49
N ALA A 27 10.76 -1.37 -23.38
CA ALA A 27 9.31 -1.41 -23.39
C ALA A 27 8.82 -0.22 -24.23
N ALA A 28 7.99 -0.49 -25.25
CA ALA A 28 7.24 0.57 -25.89
C ALA A 28 6.38 1.27 -24.83
N PRO A 29 6.15 2.60 -24.92
CA PRO A 29 5.26 3.28 -23.98
C PRO A 29 3.89 2.61 -24.05
N ALA A 30 3.51 1.92 -22.98
CA ALA A 30 2.26 1.19 -22.94
C ALA A 30 1.11 2.20 -22.90
N ALA A 31 0.16 2.09 -23.84
CA ALA A 31 -1.05 2.92 -23.83
C ALA A 31 -1.90 2.66 -22.57
N ALA A 32 -1.76 1.48 -21.99
CA ALA A 32 -2.29 1.12 -20.70
C ALA A 32 -1.38 0.08 -20.01
N GLN A 33 -1.33 0.11 -18.69
CA GLN A 33 -0.57 -0.79 -17.85
C GLN A 33 -1.50 -1.47 -16.85
N VAL A 34 -1.32 -2.77 -16.64
CA VAL A 34 -1.91 -3.50 -15.52
C VAL A 34 -0.76 -3.90 -14.60
N ASN A 35 -0.87 -3.60 -13.31
CA ASN A 35 0.04 -4.10 -12.29
C ASN A 35 -0.71 -5.07 -11.39
N ILE A 36 -0.04 -6.17 -11.02
CA ILE A 36 -0.53 -7.17 -10.08
C ILE A 36 0.66 -7.55 -9.20
N GLY A 37 0.51 -7.40 -7.90
CA GLY A 37 1.53 -7.72 -6.93
C GLY A 37 0.94 -8.14 -5.59
N ALA A 38 1.85 -8.54 -4.70
CA ALA A 38 1.53 -8.74 -3.30
C ALA A 38 2.81 -8.66 -2.48
N ASP A 39 2.76 -7.90 -1.39
CA ASP A 39 3.85 -7.83 -0.43
C ASP A 39 3.58 -8.71 0.79
N LEU A 40 4.65 -9.17 1.44
CA LEU A 40 4.60 -9.84 2.74
C LEU A 40 5.32 -8.96 3.76
N MET A 41 4.55 -8.34 4.66
CA MET A 41 5.06 -7.43 5.68
C MET A 41 5.05 -8.10 7.05
N SER A 42 6.04 -7.80 7.89
CA SER A 42 6.10 -8.36 9.26
C SER A 42 5.11 -7.73 10.23
N ARG A 43 4.65 -6.51 9.93
CA ARG A 43 3.69 -5.72 10.71
C ARG A 43 2.92 -4.81 9.77
N TYR A 44 1.69 -4.46 10.15
CA TYR A 44 0.94 -3.40 9.49
C TYR A 44 0.95 -2.14 10.35
N VAL A 45 1.57 -1.07 9.85
CA VAL A 45 1.62 0.24 10.53
C VAL A 45 1.02 1.27 9.60
N TRP A 46 -0.05 1.94 10.03
CA TRP A 46 -0.76 2.95 9.25
C TRP A 46 -0.70 4.29 9.95
N ARG A 47 -0.07 5.27 9.28
CA ARG A 47 0.09 6.65 9.77
C ARG A 47 0.66 6.75 11.20
N GLY A 48 1.58 5.83 11.54
CA GLY A 48 2.23 5.76 12.85
C GLY A 48 1.44 4.99 13.91
N PHE A 49 0.22 4.53 13.61
CA PHE A 49 -0.52 3.60 14.45
C PHE A 49 -0.16 2.16 14.06
N ASP A 50 0.27 1.38 15.03
CA ASP A 50 0.59 -0.03 14.85
C ASP A 50 -0.66 -0.88 15.02
N PHE A 51 -1.02 -1.57 13.96
CA PHE A 51 -2.27 -2.30 13.83
C PHE A 51 -2.11 -3.80 14.03
N GLY A 52 -0.89 -4.29 14.28
CA GLY A 52 -0.73 -5.68 14.71
C GLY A 52 0.71 -6.18 14.79
N GLU A 53 0.93 -7.07 15.76
CA GLU A 53 2.13 -7.90 15.93
C GLU A 53 2.03 -9.19 15.10
N SER A 54 1.69 -9.06 13.82
CA SER A 54 1.51 -10.20 12.92
C SER A 54 1.93 -9.89 11.49
N PHE A 55 2.38 -10.92 10.78
CA PHE A 55 2.61 -10.83 9.35
C PHE A 55 1.29 -10.49 8.62
N SER A 56 1.39 -9.71 7.55
CA SER A 56 0.27 -9.40 6.66
C SER A 56 0.67 -9.65 5.21
N VAL A 57 -0.30 -10.13 4.42
CA VAL A 57 -0.19 -10.22 2.97
C VAL A 57 -0.94 -9.03 2.38
N GLN A 58 -0.27 -8.29 1.51
CA GLN A 58 -0.76 -7.02 0.98
C GLN A 58 -0.87 -7.09 -0.55
N PRO A 59 -1.94 -7.67 -1.11
CA PRO A 59 -2.12 -7.73 -2.56
C PRO A 59 -2.43 -6.36 -3.14
N ASP A 60 -1.97 -6.13 -4.37
CA ASP A 60 -2.30 -4.96 -5.16
C ASP A 60 -2.69 -5.34 -6.60
N LEU A 61 -3.66 -4.61 -7.14
CA LEU A 61 -4.05 -4.67 -8.53
C LEU A 61 -4.35 -3.24 -9.00
N SER A 62 -3.72 -2.81 -10.08
CA SER A 62 -4.03 -1.51 -10.68
C SER A 62 -4.06 -1.54 -12.19
N TYR A 63 -4.81 -0.60 -12.75
CA TYR A 63 -4.86 -0.29 -14.16
C TYR A 63 -4.59 1.21 -14.34
N SER A 64 -3.65 1.53 -15.21
CA SER A 64 -3.27 2.91 -15.53
C SER A 64 -3.32 3.13 -17.04
N THR A 65 -3.84 4.27 -17.47
CA THR A 65 -3.82 4.71 -18.87
C THR A 65 -3.76 6.24 -18.94
N GLY A 66 -2.79 6.77 -19.68
CA GLY A 66 -2.52 8.21 -19.69
C GLY A 66 -2.25 8.74 -18.28
N GLY A 67 -3.00 9.76 -17.86
CA GLY A 67 -2.94 10.30 -16.49
C GLY A 67 -3.81 9.56 -15.47
N PHE A 68 -4.70 8.67 -15.90
CA PHE A 68 -5.67 7.99 -15.03
C PHE A 68 -5.10 6.70 -14.45
N THR A 69 -5.39 6.44 -13.17
CA THR A 69 -5.16 5.15 -12.51
C THR A 69 -6.38 4.76 -11.68
N VAL A 70 -6.74 3.49 -11.69
CA VAL A 70 -7.69 2.88 -10.75
C VAL A 70 -7.08 1.60 -10.23
N GLY A 71 -7.32 1.28 -8.97
CA GLY A 71 -6.79 0.07 -8.40
C GLY A 71 -7.45 -0.30 -7.08
N THR A 72 -6.97 -1.41 -6.56
CA THR A 72 -7.30 -1.92 -5.24
C THR A 72 -6.02 -2.36 -4.56
N TRP A 73 -6.00 -2.17 -3.25
CA TRP A 73 -4.95 -2.65 -2.36
C TRP A 73 -5.64 -3.26 -1.15
N ALA A 74 -5.03 -4.25 -0.51
CA ALA A 74 -5.55 -4.74 0.76
C ALA A 74 -4.42 -5.07 1.70
N SER A 75 -4.73 -5.21 2.98
CA SER A 75 -3.85 -5.76 3.99
C SER A 75 -4.63 -6.75 4.82
N TYR A 76 -4.22 -8.02 4.77
CA TYR A 76 -4.83 -9.07 5.57
C TYR A 76 -3.77 -9.73 6.45
N SER A 77 -4.00 -9.71 7.76
CA SER A 77 -3.16 -10.45 8.69
C SER A 77 -3.30 -11.95 8.48
N ILE A 78 -2.18 -12.67 8.59
CA ILE A 78 -2.18 -14.14 8.53
C ILE A 78 -2.58 -14.79 9.87
N ALA A 79 -2.73 -14.00 10.93
CA ALA A 79 -3.12 -14.47 12.25
C ALA A 79 -4.33 -13.67 12.75
N ALA A 80 -5.16 -14.34 13.57
CA ALA A 80 -6.44 -13.77 14.01
C ALA A 80 -6.29 -12.53 14.91
N ASP A 81 -5.18 -12.42 15.64
CA ASP A 81 -4.86 -11.27 16.49
C ASP A 81 -4.60 -9.98 15.72
N GLY A 82 -4.09 -10.08 14.49
CA GLY A 82 -3.93 -8.94 13.58
C GLY A 82 -5.15 -8.68 12.68
N ALA A 83 -6.20 -9.50 12.74
CA ALA A 83 -7.33 -9.40 11.82
C ALA A 83 -8.23 -8.18 12.06
N ALA A 84 -8.16 -7.56 13.24
CA ALA A 84 -8.91 -6.34 13.58
C ALA A 84 -8.52 -5.14 12.71
N ALA A 85 -7.38 -5.20 12.02
CA ALA A 85 -6.89 -4.17 11.14
C ALA A 85 -6.84 -4.59 9.68
N ASN A 86 -7.56 -5.66 9.32
CA ASN A 86 -7.73 -6.00 7.93
C ASN A 86 -8.40 -4.84 7.20
N GLU A 87 -7.94 -4.60 5.98
CA GLU A 87 -8.34 -3.44 5.19
C GLU A 87 -8.36 -3.84 3.71
N HIS A 88 -9.27 -3.24 2.95
CA HIS A 88 -9.34 -3.42 1.52
C HIS A 88 -9.82 -2.15 0.84
N ASP A 89 -8.90 -1.52 0.14
CA ASP A 89 -9.07 -0.19 -0.41
C ASP A 89 -9.42 -0.26 -1.88
N LEU A 90 -10.26 0.67 -2.31
CA LEU A 90 -10.45 1.02 -3.70
C LEU A 90 -9.93 2.44 -3.90
N TYR A 91 -9.17 2.67 -4.96
CA TYR A 91 -8.67 4.02 -5.25
C TYR A 91 -8.74 4.34 -6.73
N ALA A 92 -8.89 5.63 -7.01
CA ALA A 92 -8.74 6.19 -8.34
C ALA A 92 -7.99 7.52 -8.26
N SER A 93 -7.19 7.81 -9.27
CA SER A 93 -6.43 9.05 -9.36
C SER A 93 -6.25 9.52 -10.80
N TYR A 94 -5.98 10.82 -10.95
CA TYR A 94 -5.62 11.41 -12.22
C TYR A 94 -4.46 12.40 -12.05
N SER A 95 -3.44 12.24 -12.89
CA SER A 95 -2.26 13.11 -12.94
C SER A 95 -2.33 14.10 -14.11
N PHE A 96 -2.19 15.38 -13.79
CA PHE A 96 -2.10 16.51 -14.72
C PHE A 96 -0.67 17.08 -14.67
N GLY A 97 0.31 16.36 -15.24
CA GLY A 97 1.71 16.76 -15.17
C GLY A 97 2.27 16.58 -13.75
N TYR A 98 2.64 17.68 -13.10
CA TYR A 98 3.21 17.65 -11.74
C TYR A 98 2.16 17.57 -10.62
N VAL A 99 0.87 17.73 -10.93
CA VAL A 99 -0.21 17.68 -9.93
C VAL A 99 -1.03 16.43 -10.14
N SER A 100 -1.37 15.73 -9.06
CA SER A 100 -2.30 14.60 -9.11
C SER A 100 -3.42 14.80 -8.09
N VAL A 101 -4.63 14.37 -8.46
CA VAL A 101 -5.77 14.27 -7.55
C VAL A 101 -6.16 12.81 -7.41
N GLY A 102 -6.64 12.42 -6.24
CA GLY A 102 -7.07 11.06 -5.97
C GLY A 102 -8.27 11.00 -5.05
N LEU A 103 -8.88 9.82 -5.01
CA LEU A 103 -9.86 9.41 -4.02
C LEU A 103 -9.53 7.97 -3.62
N THR A 104 -9.43 7.74 -2.32
CA THR A 104 -9.35 6.41 -1.75
C THR A 104 -10.62 6.15 -0.93
N ASP A 105 -11.22 4.99 -1.13
CA ASP A 105 -12.25 4.41 -0.28
C ASP A 105 -11.58 3.34 0.58
N PHE A 106 -11.29 3.68 1.83
CA PHE A 106 -10.74 2.74 2.79
C PHE A 106 -11.87 1.92 3.40
N TYR A 107 -11.87 0.60 3.19
CA TYR A 107 -12.85 -0.29 3.80
C TYR A 107 -12.23 -1.19 4.86
N PHE A 108 -12.78 -1.08 6.06
CA PHE A 108 -12.43 -1.91 7.20
C PHE A 108 -13.57 -2.89 7.48
N PRO A 109 -13.43 -4.20 7.17
CA PRO A 109 -14.43 -5.24 7.47
C PRO A 109 -14.67 -5.48 8.97
N SER A 110 -13.78 -4.96 9.81
CA SER A 110 -13.89 -5.07 11.27
C SER A 110 -13.57 -3.73 11.92
N PRO A 111 -14.34 -2.65 11.61
CA PRO A 111 -14.00 -1.32 12.05
C PRO A 111 -14.09 -1.24 13.57
N VAL A 112 -13.08 -0.62 14.20
CA VAL A 112 -13.18 -0.22 15.60
C VAL A 112 -14.12 0.99 15.63
N GLY A 113 -15.37 0.78 16.06
CA GLY A 113 -16.36 1.84 16.17
C GLY A 113 -15.90 2.94 17.13
N ALA A 114 -16.50 4.13 17.04
CA ALA A 114 -16.17 5.30 17.85
C ALA A 114 -16.28 5.08 19.39
N ASN A 115 -16.96 4.01 19.79
CA ASN A 115 -17.11 3.55 21.18
C ASN A 115 -16.04 2.51 21.61
N GLY A 116 -15.09 2.17 20.75
CA GLY A 116 -14.04 1.17 20.99
C GLY A 116 -14.49 -0.28 20.77
N ASN A 117 -15.70 -0.53 20.28
CA ASN A 117 -16.16 -1.88 19.95
C ASN A 117 -15.77 -2.25 18.51
N VAL A 118 -15.20 -3.43 18.33
CA VAL A 118 -14.99 -4.00 16.98
C VAL A 118 -16.32 -4.60 16.53
N ALA A 119 -16.96 -3.99 15.54
CA ALA A 119 -18.08 -4.64 14.86
C ALA A 119 -17.48 -5.76 14.00
N GLU A 120 -17.61 -7.02 14.41
CA GLU A 120 -17.20 -8.14 13.56
C GLU A 120 -18.11 -8.21 12.33
N GLY A 121 -17.52 -8.13 11.14
CA GLY A 121 -18.21 -8.41 9.88
C GLY A 121 -19.08 -7.26 9.38
N ALA A 122 -18.55 -6.04 9.38
CA ALA A 122 -19.22 -4.93 8.71
C ALA A 122 -19.43 -5.27 7.22
N GLU A 123 -20.61 -4.98 6.69
CA GLU A 123 -20.93 -5.27 5.30
C GLU A 123 -20.15 -4.34 4.36
N PHE A 124 -19.68 -4.85 3.22
CA PHE A 124 -18.96 -4.06 2.20
C PHE A 124 -19.79 -2.91 1.59
N PHE A 125 -21.11 -2.87 1.79
CA PHE A 125 -21.93 -1.75 1.32
C PHE A 125 -22.43 -0.86 2.46
N ASN A 126 -21.85 -0.99 3.67
CA ASN A 126 -22.16 -0.12 4.79
C ASN A 126 -21.42 1.22 4.68
N TYR A 127 -22.03 2.17 3.99
CA TYR A 127 -21.57 3.57 3.85
C TYR A 127 -22.25 4.51 4.85
N ASP A 128 -22.64 4.01 6.04
CA ASP A 128 -23.15 4.89 7.10
C ASP A 128 -22.07 5.90 7.55
N GLY A 129 -22.52 7.05 8.04
CA GLY A 129 -21.62 8.15 8.44
C GLY A 129 -21.27 8.14 9.93
N ASP A 130 -20.53 9.16 10.34
CA ASP A 130 -20.29 9.51 11.76
C ASP A 130 -19.66 8.41 12.64
N GLY A 131 -18.89 7.49 12.04
CA GLY A 131 -18.17 6.43 12.75
C GLY A 131 -18.90 5.09 12.81
N GLU A 132 -20.06 4.99 12.16
CA GLU A 132 -20.91 3.79 12.15
C GLU A 132 -20.79 2.99 10.83
N GLY A 133 -20.17 3.57 9.79
CA GLY A 133 -19.91 2.90 8.52
C GLY A 133 -18.63 2.07 8.52
N ALA A 134 -18.44 1.30 7.44
CA ALA A 134 -17.22 0.53 7.20
C ALA A 134 -16.23 1.24 6.26
N HIS A 135 -16.69 2.30 5.58
CA HIS A 135 -15.97 3.00 4.52
C HIS A 135 -15.53 4.40 4.94
N TYR A 136 -14.30 4.77 4.63
CA TYR A 136 -13.76 6.11 4.87
C TYR A 136 -13.27 6.68 3.54
N LEU A 137 -13.95 7.72 3.06
CA LEU A 137 -13.62 8.35 1.79
C LEU A 137 -12.60 9.45 2.01
N GLU A 138 -11.48 9.38 1.29
CA GLU A 138 -10.35 10.29 1.44
C GLU A 138 -9.90 10.83 0.08
N PRO A 139 -10.37 12.03 -0.32
CA PRO A 139 -9.76 12.77 -1.41
C PRO A 139 -8.31 13.17 -1.08
N SER A 140 -7.46 13.13 -2.10
CA SER A 140 -6.06 13.52 -2.01
C SER A 140 -5.64 14.46 -3.14
N LEU A 141 -4.62 15.27 -2.86
CA LEU A 141 -3.93 16.14 -3.79
C LEU A 141 -2.43 15.97 -3.58
N SER A 142 -1.68 15.80 -4.65
CA SER A 142 -0.22 15.75 -4.60
C SER A 142 0.42 16.63 -5.65
N PHE A 143 1.63 17.07 -5.34
CA PHE A 143 2.52 17.78 -6.25
C PHE A 143 3.88 17.07 -6.25
N SER A 144 4.37 16.70 -7.42
CA SER A 144 5.69 16.13 -7.65
C SER A 144 6.47 17.03 -8.60
N GLY A 145 7.38 17.83 -8.05
CA GLY A 145 8.12 18.85 -8.80
C GLY A 145 9.05 18.28 -9.88
N PRO A 146 9.49 19.13 -10.83
CA PRO A 146 10.43 18.74 -11.88
C PRO A 146 11.79 18.35 -11.30
N GLU A 147 12.63 17.66 -12.09
CA GLU A 147 14.00 17.30 -11.70
C GLU A 147 14.85 18.50 -11.25
N ALA A 148 14.62 19.69 -11.83
CA ALA A 148 15.30 20.93 -11.46
C ALA A 148 14.89 21.45 -10.07
N PHE A 149 13.74 21.04 -9.56
CA PHE A 149 13.22 21.40 -8.25
C PHE A 149 12.40 20.23 -7.67
N PRO A 150 13.08 19.16 -7.20
CA PRO A 150 12.46 17.88 -6.89
C PRO A 150 11.87 17.89 -5.47
N ILE A 151 10.89 18.75 -5.25
CA ILE A 151 10.08 18.76 -4.02
C ILE A 151 8.78 18.01 -4.29
N SER A 152 8.39 17.17 -3.34
CA SER A 152 7.08 16.53 -3.30
C SER A 152 6.26 17.11 -2.16
N LEU A 153 4.96 17.29 -2.39
CA LEU A 153 3.98 17.65 -1.38
C LEU A 153 2.78 16.72 -1.54
N PHE A 154 2.21 16.27 -0.44
CA PHE A 154 0.97 15.50 -0.44
C PHE A 154 0.03 16.02 0.64
N GLY A 155 -1.26 16.03 0.34
CA GLY A 155 -2.30 16.29 1.31
C GLY A 155 -3.55 15.47 1.04
N SER A 156 -4.17 14.99 2.10
CA SER A 156 -5.45 14.29 2.04
C SER A 156 -6.32 14.58 3.25
N ALA A 157 -7.62 14.37 3.12
CA ALA A 157 -8.56 14.56 4.21
C ALA A 157 -9.65 13.51 4.15
N VAL A 158 -9.93 12.85 5.28
CA VAL A 158 -11.08 11.95 5.36
C VAL A 158 -12.35 12.79 5.43
N VAL A 159 -13.24 12.65 4.44
CA VAL A 159 -14.46 13.46 4.31
C VAL A 159 -15.73 12.70 4.69
N HIS A 160 -15.62 11.40 4.95
CA HIS A 160 -16.75 10.53 5.29
C HIS A 160 -16.37 9.56 6.42
N ASN A 161 -17.35 9.26 7.29
CA ASN A 161 -17.28 8.31 8.40
C ASN A 161 -16.26 8.59 9.52
N ALA A 162 -15.31 9.52 9.34
CA ALA A 162 -14.43 9.96 10.42
C ALA A 162 -14.98 11.20 11.15
N PRO A 163 -15.02 11.21 12.50
CA PRO A 163 -15.31 12.42 13.25
C PRO A 163 -14.19 13.45 13.06
N ASN A 164 -14.56 14.73 12.96
CA ASN A 164 -13.65 15.88 12.82
C ASN A 164 -12.81 15.94 11.52
N TYR A 165 -13.06 15.07 10.54
CA TYR A 165 -12.44 15.12 9.21
C TYR A 165 -10.90 15.23 9.24
N PRO A 166 -10.18 14.21 9.75
CA PRO A 166 -8.73 14.25 9.91
C PRO A 166 -8.03 14.54 8.58
N VAL A 167 -6.96 15.34 8.67
CA VAL A 167 -6.14 15.78 7.53
C VAL A 167 -4.73 15.23 7.70
N TYR A 168 -4.16 14.74 6.60
CA TYR A 168 -2.77 14.28 6.53
C TYR A 168 -1.99 15.16 5.55
N LEU A 169 -0.75 15.52 5.91
CA LEU A 169 0.15 16.35 5.11
C LEU A 169 1.58 15.82 5.23
N GLU A 170 2.29 15.70 4.10
CA GLU A 170 3.72 15.34 4.05
C GLU A 170 4.45 16.02 2.89
#